data_AF-A0A8H5DA22-F1
#
_entry.id   AF-A0A8H5DA22-F1
#
_cell.length_a   1.000
_cell.length_b   1.000
_cell.length_c   1.000
_cell.angle_alpha   90.00
_cell.angle_beta   90.00
_cell.angle_gamma   90.00
#
_symmetry.space_group_name_H-M   'P 1'
#
loop_
_entity.id
_entity.type
_entity.pdbx_description
1 polymer ?
#
loop_
_entity_poly.entity_id
_entity_poly.type
_entity_poly.pdbx_seq_one_letter_code
_entity_poly.pdbx_strand_id
1 'polypeptide(L)'
;MDIKVAGDDVFQSNKLDLGKGEVSGEDKNVDPALRLTGGTVIEFTPEEEKKVMWKIDTRMLPLMCWVYMIQFADKTTLNYANLMNIQADTHLVGNQYSWVSSIFYAGYLAWERLPVGKFTAANILCWGIVLACHAAASNYAGLLVCRFFLGAFEATVTPSFVLITSMWFKQNEQGKRMGLWLSCNGVALILMAVIGYGLSAVTDSALAAWRILFLILGLITAITGGFYLWYLPDNQANAKFLNEREKLVAIEHIRDNFQGIGNQVWKWDQFWESFRDPRTYLYVLYSLLMNIPNG
;
A
#
# COMPACT_ATOMS: atom_id res chain seq x y z
N MET A 1 41.67 -41.60 34.36
CA MET A 1 40.52 -41.80 35.26
C MET A 1 39.29 -41.62 34.40
N ASP A 2 38.71 -42.74 33.99
CA ASP A 2 37.46 -42.84 33.23
C ASP A 2 36.23 -42.38 34.03
N ILE A 3 35.08 -42.34 33.33
CA ILE A 3 33.67 -42.43 33.77
C ILE A 3 32.95 -41.06 33.76
N LYS A 4 31.82 -40.80 33.06
CA LYS A 4 30.88 -41.60 32.26
C LYS A 4 30.02 -40.69 31.37
N VAL A 5 29.57 -41.23 30.24
CA VAL A 5 28.45 -40.78 29.40
C VAL A 5 27.11 -41.14 30.07
N ALA A 6 26.13 -40.22 30.04
CA ALA A 6 24.67 -40.46 30.01
C ALA A 6 23.97 -39.07 29.92
N GLY A 7 23.10 -38.74 28.98
CA GLY A 7 22.50 -39.54 27.92
C GLY A 7 22.11 -38.67 26.75
N ASP A 8 22.21 -39.28 25.57
CA ASP A 8 21.35 -39.00 24.44
C ASP A 8 19.89 -39.09 24.89
N ASP A 9 19.12 -38.05 24.63
CA ASP A 9 17.74 -38.10 24.14
C ASP A 9 17.20 -36.66 24.08
N VAL A 10 16.59 -36.29 22.94
CA VAL A 10 15.76 -35.10 22.62
C VAL A 10 16.23 -34.27 21.41
N PHE A 11 17.44 -34.47 20.85
CA PHE A 11 17.76 -33.93 19.51
C PHE A 11 17.43 -34.91 18.38
N GLN A 12 16.14 -35.23 18.20
CA GLN A 12 15.62 -35.79 16.95
C GLN A 12 14.29 -35.11 16.56
N SER A 13 14.11 -34.94 15.24
CA SER A 13 13.09 -34.16 14.51
C SER A 13 13.37 -32.65 14.41
N ASN A 14 13.53 -32.00 13.26
CA ASN A 14 13.35 -32.37 11.85
C ASN A 14 14.46 -31.72 11.01
N LYS A 15 15.35 -32.52 10.44
CA LYS A 15 16.07 -32.10 9.23
C LYS A 15 15.06 -32.12 8.10
N LEU A 16 14.62 -30.95 7.66
CA LEU A 16 14.00 -30.78 6.35
C LEU A 16 15.07 -31.11 5.30
N ASP A 17 15.15 -32.37 4.92
CA ASP A 17 15.92 -32.79 3.74
C ASP A 17 15.20 -32.26 2.49
N LEU A 18 15.63 -31.10 2.03
CA LEU A 18 15.21 -30.44 0.78
C LEU A 18 15.61 -31.23 -0.50
N GLY A 19 15.93 -32.53 -0.37
CA GLY A 19 16.48 -33.36 -1.44
C GLY A 19 15.49 -34.32 -2.11
N LYS A 20 14.27 -34.50 -1.59
CA LYS A 20 13.25 -35.36 -2.20
C LYS A 20 11.87 -34.71 -2.04
N GLY A 21 11.33 -34.23 -3.15
CA GLY A 21 10.07 -33.49 -3.22
C GLY A 21 8.82 -34.34 -2.97
N GLU A 22 8.66 -34.87 -1.77
CA GLU A 22 7.39 -35.39 -1.29
C GLU A 22 7.16 -34.96 0.16
N VAL A 23 6.16 -34.09 0.36
CA VAL A 23 5.63 -33.76 1.69
C VAL A 23 4.32 -34.51 1.86
N SER A 24 4.37 -35.60 2.61
CA SER A 24 3.20 -36.26 3.16
C SER A 24 2.77 -35.51 4.43
N GLY A 25 1.62 -34.85 4.37
CA GLY A 25 0.98 -34.24 5.55
C GLY A 25 0.25 -32.93 5.25
N GLU A 26 -1.04 -32.86 5.59
CA GLU A 26 -1.85 -31.64 5.59
C GLU A 26 -1.38 -30.65 6.69
N ASP A 27 -0.19 -30.05 6.55
CA ASP A 27 0.27 -29.02 7.48
C ASP A 27 -0.26 -27.64 7.08
N LYS A 28 -1.11 -27.04 7.92
CA LYS A 28 -1.74 -25.71 7.72
C LYS A 28 -0.75 -24.53 7.68
N ASN A 29 0.54 -24.77 7.95
CA ASN A 29 1.61 -23.75 7.93
C ASN A 29 2.53 -23.81 6.70
N VAL A 30 2.23 -24.65 5.72
CA VAL A 30 3.00 -24.73 4.47
C VAL A 30 2.52 -23.64 3.51
N ASP A 31 3.48 -22.88 2.96
CA ASP A 31 3.25 -21.83 1.96
C ASP A 31 2.30 -22.33 0.85
N PRO A 32 1.21 -21.61 0.52
CA PRO A 32 0.34 -21.95 -0.60
C PRO A 32 1.10 -22.21 -1.91
N ALA A 33 2.25 -21.57 -2.11
CA ALA A 33 3.16 -21.81 -3.23
C ALA A 33 3.72 -23.25 -3.24
N LEU A 34 4.12 -23.77 -2.07
CA LEU A 34 4.68 -25.11 -1.93
C LEU A 34 3.62 -26.20 -2.11
N ARG A 35 2.37 -25.93 -1.73
CA ARG A 35 1.24 -26.83 -1.99
C ARG A 35 0.88 -26.94 -3.47
N LEU A 36 1.10 -25.90 -4.25
CA LEU A 36 0.78 -25.86 -5.68
C LEU A 36 1.87 -26.49 -6.55
N THR A 37 3.14 -26.31 -6.19
CA THR A 37 4.27 -26.85 -6.98
C THR A 37 4.64 -28.28 -6.60
N GLY A 38 4.18 -28.77 -5.43
CA GLY A 38 4.56 -30.10 -4.93
C GLY A 38 6.08 -30.27 -4.74
N GLY A 39 6.83 -29.16 -4.69
CA GLY A 39 8.29 -29.17 -4.68
C GLY A 39 8.96 -29.39 -6.05
N THR A 40 8.19 -29.49 -7.15
CA THR A 40 8.74 -29.63 -8.50
C THR A 40 9.08 -28.28 -9.12
N VAL A 41 10.29 -28.14 -9.69
CA VAL A 41 10.69 -26.99 -10.52
C VAL A 41 9.93 -27.10 -11.82
N ILE A 42 9.13 -26.08 -12.15
CA ILE A 42 8.34 -26.07 -13.38
C ILE A 42 9.15 -25.35 -14.43
N GLU A 43 9.58 -26.07 -15.46
CA GLU A 43 10.21 -25.46 -16.61
C GLU A 43 9.15 -24.68 -17.43
N PHE A 44 9.47 -23.42 -17.71
CA PHE A 44 8.68 -22.54 -18.56
C PHE A 44 9.58 -21.89 -19.61
N THR A 45 9.02 -21.57 -20.77
CA THR A 45 9.76 -20.85 -21.80
C THR A 45 9.80 -19.35 -21.48
N PRO A 46 10.84 -18.60 -21.91
CA PRO A 46 10.89 -17.15 -21.73
C PRO A 46 9.69 -16.41 -22.35
N GLU A 47 9.08 -16.99 -23.39
CA GLU A 47 7.88 -16.46 -24.03
C GLU A 47 6.62 -16.64 -23.16
N GLU A 48 6.51 -17.77 -22.46
CA GLU A 48 5.43 -18.07 -21.52
C GLU A 48 5.50 -17.13 -20.29
N GLU A 49 6.70 -16.97 -19.71
CA GLU A 49 6.96 -16.03 -18.61
C GLU A 49 6.54 -14.59 -18.98
N LYS A 50 6.99 -14.11 -20.14
CA LYS A 50 6.68 -12.75 -20.62
C LYS A 50 5.18 -12.54 -20.81
N LYS A 51 4.46 -13.54 -21.34
CA LYS A 51 3.01 -13.45 -21.56
C LYS A 51 2.24 -13.40 -20.24
N VAL A 52 2.62 -14.23 -19.27
CA VAL A 52 2.04 -14.24 -17.92
C VAL A 52 2.32 -12.91 -17.21
N MET A 53 3.56 -12.41 -17.30
CA MET A 53 3.93 -11.14 -16.70
C MET A 53 3.20 -9.95 -17.30
N TRP A 54 3.04 -9.90 -18.62
CA TRP A 54 2.28 -8.84 -19.28
C TRP A 54 0.80 -8.85 -18.91
N LYS A 55 0.22 -10.05 -18.71
CA LYS A 55 -1.16 -10.22 -18.23
C LYS A 55 -1.33 -9.72 -16.80
N ILE A 56 -0.36 -10.00 -15.91
CA ILE A 56 -0.34 -9.51 -14.53
C ILE A 56 -0.18 -7.98 -14.54
N ASP A 57 0.77 -7.45 -15.31
CA ASP A 57 1.02 -6.02 -15.44
C ASP A 57 -0.24 -5.27 -15.88
N THR A 58 -0.93 -5.77 -16.90
CA THR A 58 -2.10 -5.10 -17.48
C THR A 58 -3.32 -5.12 -16.53
N ARG A 59 -3.34 -6.00 -15.52
CA ARG A 59 -4.44 -6.07 -14.54
C ARG A 59 -4.09 -5.40 -13.21
N MET A 60 -2.88 -5.60 -12.72
CA MET A 60 -2.45 -5.09 -11.41
C MET A 60 -1.99 -3.63 -11.50
N LEU A 61 -1.15 -3.28 -12.48
CA LEU A 61 -0.58 -1.93 -12.54
C LEU A 61 -1.63 -0.84 -12.73
N PRO A 62 -2.62 -0.94 -13.65
CA PRO A 62 -3.62 0.11 -13.80
C PRO A 62 -4.43 0.35 -12.52
N LEU A 63 -4.72 -0.71 -11.76
CA LEU A 63 -5.44 -0.59 -10.48
C LEU A 63 -4.59 0.11 -9.41
N MET A 64 -3.31 -0.26 -9.31
CA MET A 64 -2.38 0.39 -8.38
C MET A 64 -2.18 1.86 -8.76
N CYS A 65 -1.96 2.14 -10.05
CA CYS A 65 -1.88 3.49 -10.60
C CYS A 65 -3.14 4.31 -10.28
N TRP A 66 -4.33 3.74 -10.48
CA TRP A 66 -5.61 4.40 -10.22
C TRP A 66 -5.79 4.76 -8.74
N VAL A 67 -5.55 3.82 -7.83
CA VAL A 67 -5.68 4.06 -6.38
C VAL A 67 -4.63 5.07 -5.91
N TYR A 68 -3.40 4.99 -6.41
CA TYR A 68 -2.33 5.92 -6.04
C TYR A 68 -2.60 7.34 -6.57
N MET A 69 -3.20 7.45 -7.76
CA MET A 69 -3.68 8.71 -8.32
C MET A 69 -4.78 9.34 -7.44
N ILE A 70 -5.75 8.55 -6.97
CA ILE A 70 -6.78 9.01 -6.03
C ILE A 70 -6.14 9.44 -4.70
N GLN A 71 -5.13 8.71 -4.22
CA GLN A 71 -4.41 9.02 -2.98
C GLN A 71 -3.77 10.39 -3.04
N PHE A 72 -3.11 10.70 -4.16
CA PHE A 72 -2.52 12.01 -4.36
C PHE A 72 -3.56 13.11 -4.54
N ALA A 73 -4.65 12.82 -5.28
CA ALA A 73 -5.77 13.75 -5.45
C ALA A 73 -6.35 14.18 -4.10
N ASP A 74 -6.60 13.23 -3.19
CA ASP A 74 -7.11 13.49 -1.84
C ASP A 74 -6.20 14.45 -1.04
N LYS A 75 -4.90 14.17 -0.98
CA LYS A 75 -3.93 15.06 -0.31
C LYS A 75 -3.99 16.49 -0.80
N THR A 76 -4.10 16.68 -2.11
CA THR A 76 -4.19 18.02 -2.71
C THR A 76 -5.56 18.66 -2.58
N THR A 77 -6.60 17.90 -2.22
CA THR A 77 -7.99 18.36 -2.17
C THR A 77 -8.19 19.48 -1.15
N LEU A 78 -7.46 19.49 -0.02
CA LEU A 78 -7.54 20.61 0.93
C LEU A 78 -7.13 21.94 0.29
N ASN A 79 -6.07 21.91 -0.52
CA ASN A 79 -5.53 23.11 -1.14
C ASN A 79 -6.53 23.69 -2.14
N TYR A 80 -7.20 22.83 -2.93
CA TYR A 80 -8.29 23.24 -3.81
C TYR A 80 -9.52 23.72 -3.03
N ALA A 81 -9.90 23.04 -1.95
CA ALA A 81 -10.99 23.47 -1.08
C ALA A 81 -10.73 24.85 -0.44
N ASN A 82 -9.47 25.18 -0.17
CA ASN A 82 -9.06 26.48 0.32
C ASN A 82 -9.32 27.60 -0.70
N LEU A 83 -9.04 27.34 -1.98
CA LEU A 83 -9.38 28.25 -3.08
C LEU A 83 -10.90 28.45 -3.23
N MET A 84 -11.69 27.47 -2.77
CA MET A 84 -13.16 27.48 -2.77
C MET A 84 -13.76 27.98 -1.44
N ASN A 85 -13.01 28.77 -0.66
CA ASN A 85 -13.45 29.43 0.58
C ASN A 85 -13.86 28.52 1.74
N ILE A 86 -13.32 27.28 1.84
CA ILE A 86 -13.60 26.39 2.98
C ILE A 86 -13.36 27.05 4.35
N GLN A 87 -12.39 27.96 4.46
CA GLN A 87 -12.09 28.67 5.71
C GLN A 87 -13.24 29.55 6.17
N ALA A 88 -13.87 30.28 5.24
CA ALA A 88 -15.02 31.13 5.55
C ALA A 88 -16.23 30.28 5.94
N ASP A 89 -16.51 29.21 5.19
CA ASP A 89 -17.66 28.34 5.39
C ASP A 89 -17.61 27.48 6.66
N THR A 90 -16.41 27.25 7.22
CA THR A 90 -16.20 26.46 8.44
C THR A 90 -15.66 27.27 9.60
N HIS A 91 -15.63 28.60 9.46
CA HIS A 91 -15.18 29.56 10.46
C HIS A 91 -13.76 29.27 11.01
N LEU A 92 -12.83 28.91 10.13
CA LEU A 92 -11.44 28.70 10.50
C LEU A 92 -10.75 30.04 10.77
N VAL A 93 -10.08 30.15 11.92
CA VAL A 93 -9.39 31.37 12.37
C VAL A 93 -7.89 31.13 12.56
N GLY A 94 -7.06 32.06 12.06
CA GLY A 94 -5.62 32.04 12.26
C GLY A 94 -4.97 30.76 11.75
N ASN A 95 -4.24 30.05 12.62
CA ASN A 95 -3.48 28.84 12.27
C ASN A 95 -4.32 27.56 12.21
N GLN A 96 -5.65 27.65 12.38
CA GLN A 96 -6.51 26.46 12.38
C GLN A 96 -6.47 25.70 11.05
N TYR A 97 -6.42 26.40 9.91
CA TYR A 97 -6.28 25.75 8.60
C TYR A 97 -4.99 24.92 8.51
N SER A 98 -3.87 25.48 8.99
CA SER A 98 -2.58 24.75 9.03
C SER A 98 -2.67 23.51 9.91
N TRP A 99 -3.33 23.59 11.07
CA TRP A 99 -3.56 22.42 11.93
C TRP A 99 -4.46 21.35 11.27
N VAL A 100 -5.49 21.75 10.51
CA VAL A 100 -6.32 20.82 9.72
C VAL A 100 -5.49 20.11 8.64
N SER A 101 -4.52 20.80 8.05
CA SER A 101 -3.58 20.19 7.11
C SER A 101 -2.63 19.21 7.83
N SER A 102 -2.00 19.64 8.93
CA SER A 102 -0.94 18.86 9.60
C SER A 102 -1.45 17.64 10.38
N ILE A 103 -2.67 17.67 10.92
CA ILE A 103 -3.22 16.56 11.72
C ILE A 103 -3.35 15.26 10.91
N PHE A 104 -3.44 15.38 9.57
CA PHE A 104 -3.39 14.24 8.65
C PHE A 104 -2.13 13.40 8.88
N TYR A 105 -0.95 14.03 8.97
CA TYR A 105 0.32 13.32 9.17
C TYR A 105 0.41 12.69 10.57
N ALA A 106 -0.23 13.30 11.58
CA ALA A 106 -0.31 12.70 12.91
C ALA A 106 -1.14 11.40 12.88
N GLY A 107 -2.27 11.40 12.16
CA GLY A 107 -3.06 10.19 11.91
C GLY A 107 -2.27 9.14 11.14
N TYR A 108 -1.51 9.57 10.13
CA TYR A 108 -0.64 8.70 9.33
C TYR A 108 0.38 7.94 10.21
N LEU A 109 1.14 8.68 11.03
CA LEU A 109 2.14 8.11 11.93
C LEU A 109 1.56 7.19 13.01
N ALA A 110 0.36 7.49 13.51
CA ALA A 110 -0.29 6.68 14.55
C ALA A 110 -0.67 5.29 14.04
N TRP A 111 -1.01 5.16 12.75
CA TRP A 111 -1.61 3.95 12.18
C TRP A 111 -0.64 3.07 11.39
N GLU A 112 0.59 3.53 11.13
CA GLU A 112 1.65 2.75 10.46
C GLU A 112 2.05 1.45 11.18
N ARG A 113 1.64 1.24 12.44
CA ARG A 113 2.01 0.07 13.27
C ARG A 113 1.12 -1.17 13.08
N LEU A 114 0.14 -1.15 12.19
CA LEU A 114 -0.81 -2.26 12.02
C LEU A 114 -0.48 -3.18 10.83
N PRO A 115 -0.75 -4.49 10.93
CA PRO A 115 -0.43 -5.46 9.88
C PRO A 115 -1.17 -5.14 8.57
N VAL A 116 -0.37 -4.79 7.58
CA VAL A 116 -0.72 -4.11 6.33
C VAL A 116 -1.50 -5.00 5.34
N GLY A 117 -1.34 -6.34 5.38
CA GLY A 117 -1.78 -7.22 4.29
C GLY A 117 -3.29 -7.35 4.07
N LYS A 118 -4.04 -7.85 5.07
CA LYS A 118 -5.44 -8.30 4.87
C LYS A 118 -6.51 -7.22 5.05
N PHE A 119 -6.14 -6.06 5.59
CA PHE A 119 -7.07 -4.96 5.86
C PHE A 119 -7.04 -3.84 4.82
N THR A 120 -6.15 -3.90 3.82
CA THR A 120 -5.97 -2.84 2.81
C THR A 120 -7.26 -2.42 2.13
N ALA A 121 -8.06 -3.40 1.69
CA ALA A 121 -9.27 -3.12 0.93
C ALA A 121 -10.39 -2.49 1.79
N ALA A 122 -10.51 -2.94 3.06
CA ALA A 122 -11.40 -2.32 4.04
C ALA A 122 -10.93 -0.90 4.41
N ASN A 123 -9.63 -0.69 4.53
CA ASN A 123 -9.05 0.64 4.80
C ASN A 123 -9.32 1.61 3.64
N ILE A 124 -9.21 1.17 2.38
CA ILE A 124 -9.54 2.02 1.21
C ILE A 124 -11.02 2.40 1.21
N LEU A 125 -11.92 1.48 1.60
CA LEU A 125 -13.35 1.77 1.73
C LEU A 125 -13.63 2.78 2.85
N CYS A 126 -13.05 2.56 4.04
CA CYS A 126 -13.15 3.50 5.17
C CYS A 126 -12.57 4.87 4.83
N TRP A 127 -11.44 4.90 4.12
CA TRP A 127 -10.82 6.12 3.60
C TRP A 127 -11.79 6.90 2.71
N GLY A 128 -12.43 6.25 1.72
CA GLY A 128 -13.41 6.91 0.85
C GLY A 128 -14.65 7.42 1.60
N ILE A 129 -15.13 6.68 2.60
CA ILE A 129 -16.26 7.10 3.45
C ILE A 129 -15.89 8.34 4.27
N VAL A 130 -14.75 8.32 4.96
CA VAL A 130 -14.27 9.46 5.74
C VAL A 130 -14.02 10.68 4.85
N LEU A 131 -13.53 10.45 3.62
CA LEU A 131 -13.36 11.52 2.65
C LEU A 131 -14.71 12.16 2.28
N ALA A 132 -15.74 11.38 2.02
CA ALA A 132 -17.09 11.90 1.78
C ALA A 132 -17.67 12.61 3.02
N CYS A 133 -17.38 12.15 4.23
CA CYS A 133 -17.80 12.80 5.47
C CYS A 133 -17.24 14.21 5.65
N HIS A 134 -16.13 14.58 5.00
CA HIS A 134 -15.60 15.95 5.04
C HIS A 134 -16.62 16.97 4.51
N ALA A 135 -17.45 16.59 3.54
CA ALA A 135 -18.49 17.48 3.01
C ALA A 135 -19.60 17.81 4.02
N ALA A 136 -19.77 16.97 5.06
CA ALA A 136 -20.71 17.19 6.15
C ALA A 136 -20.10 18.01 7.31
N ALA A 137 -18.78 18.20 7.33
CA ALA A 137 -18.13 18.97 8.38
C ALA A 137 -18.45 20.47 8.24
N SER A 138 -18.94 21.09 9.31
CA SER A 138 -19.28 22.51 9.36
C SER A 138 -18.46 23.30 10.37
N ASN A 139 -17.52 22.64 11.07
CA ASN A 139 -16.71 23.25 12.11
C ASN A 139 -15.27 22.70 12.10
N TYR A 140 -14.38 23.44 12.76
CA TYR A 140 -12.97 23.09 12.91
C TYR A 140 -12.75 21.67 13.45
N ALA A 141 -13.49 21.28 14.51
CA ALA A 141 -13.34 19.97 15.15
C ALA A 141 -13.72 18.82 14.21
N GLY A 142 -14.79 18.96 13.43
CA GLY A 142 -15.24 17.99 12.44
C GLY A 142 -14.22 17.81 11.33
N LEU A 143 -13.64 18.90 10.83
CA LEU A 143 -12.54 18.84 9.85
C LEU A 143 -11.31 18.15 10.43
N LEU A 144 -10.91 18.47 11.67
CA LEU A 144 -9.78 17.81 12.34
C LEU A 144 -9.98 16.29 12.46
N VAL A 145 -11.15 15.87 12.95
CA VAL A 145 -11.46 14.45 13.15
C VAL A 145 -11.48 13.71 11.82
N CYS A 146 -12.15 14.27 10.80
CA CYS A 146 -12.18 13.65 9.48
C CYS A 146 -10.76 13.53 8.92
N ARG A 147 -9.91 14.55 9.08
CA ARG A 147 -8.52 14.53 8.60
C ARG A 147 -7.61 13.56 9.33
N PHE A 148 -7.77 13.43 10.64
CA PHE A 148 -7.02 12.47 11.43
C PHE A 148 -7.32 11.04 10.97
N PHE A 149 -8.61 10.68 10.84
CA PHE A 149 -9.00 9.35 10.38
C PHE A 149 -8.65 9.09 8.92
N LEU A 150 -8.72 10.12 8.07
CA LEU A 150 -8.25 10.05 6.68
C LEU A 150 -6.78 9.62 6.63
N GLY A 151 -5.92 10.31 7.39
CA GLY A 151 -4.49 9.98 7.47
C GLY A 151 -4.24 8.57 8.04
N ALA A 152 -5.00 8.17 9.05
CA ALA A 152 -4.89 6.84 9.65
C ALA A 152 -5.20 5.71 8.64
N PHE A 153 -6.29 5.83 7.88
CA PHE A 153 -6.63 4.80 6.88
C PHE A 153 -5.66 4.82 5.69
N GLU A 154 -5.21 6.00 5.27
CA GLU A 154 -4.30 6.15 4.13
C GLU A 154 -2.89 5.60 4.42
N ALA A 155 -2.44 5.61 5.68
CA ALA A 155 -1.13 5.11 6.11
C ALA A 155 -0.78 3.71 5.63
N THR A 156 -1.81 2.86 5.51
CA THR A 156 -1.63 1.45 5.14
C THR A 156 -1.48 1.23 3.64
N VAL A 157 -1.94 2.15 2.79
CA VAL A 157 -2.06 1.94 1.34
C VAL A 157 -0.68 1.81 0.68
N THR A 158 0.24 2.73 0.98
CA THR A 158 1.59 2.74 0.40
C THR A 158 2.39 1.48 0.75
N PRO A 159 2.53 1.05 2.02
CA PRO A 159 3.23 -0.19 2.34
C PRO A 159 2.51 -1.42 1.80
N SER A 160 1.17 -1.45 1.73
CA SER A 160 0.44 -2.55 1.08
C SER A 160 0.82 -2.68 -0.38
N PHE A 161 0.97 -1.57 -1.10
CA PHE A 161 1.29 -1.58 -2.52
C PHE A 161 2.73 -2.01 -2.76
N VAL A 162 3.66 -1.62 -1.88
CA VAL A 162 5.04 -2.14 -1.91
C VAL A 162 5.05 -3.65 -1.68
N LEU A 163 4.31 -4.15 -0.69
CA LEU A 163 4.20 -5.59 -0.42
C LEU A 163 3.56 -6.35 -1.58
N ILE A 164 2.49 -5.83 -2.19
CA ILE A 164 1.87 -6.41 -3.38
C ILE A 164 2.88 -6.43 -4.53
N THR A 165 3.62 -5.34 -4.76
CA THR A 165 4.64 -5.32 -5.82
C THR A 165 5.73 -6.37 -5.56
N SER A 166 6.16 -6.54 -4.30
CA SER A 166 7.17 -7.54 -3.96
C SER A 166 6.65 -8.98 -4.06
N MET A 167 5.36 -9.22 -3.82
CA MET A 167 4.73 -10.53 -3.96
C MET A 167 4.51 -10.97 -5.40
N TRP A 168 4.56 -10.05 -6.38
CA TRP A 168 4.23 -10.34 -7.77
C TRP A 168 5.41 -10.16 -8.73
N PHE A 169 6.48 -9.46 -8.32
CA PHE A 169 7.58 -9.08 -9.21
C PHE A 169 8.95 -9.27 -8.57
N LYS A 170 9.95 -9.61 -9.40
CA LYS A 170 11.36 -9.74 -9.03
C LYS A 170 11.96 -8.39 -8.58
N GLN A 171 13.02 -8.40 -7.78
CA GLN A 171 13.64 -7.17 -7.25
C GLN A 171 14.14 -6.21 -8.34
N ASN A 172 14.70 -6.75 -9.42
CA ASN A 172 15.15 -5.98 -10.60
C ASN A 172 13.99 -5.29 -11.36
N GLU A 173 12.78 -5.77 -11.13
CA GLU A 173 11.56 -5.42 -11.84
C GLU A 173 10.67 -4.46 -11.03
N GLN A 174 10.78 -4.51 -9.69
CA GLN A 174 10.02 -3.70 -8.74
C GLN A 174 10.25 -2.20 -8.98
N GLY A 175 11.50 -1.76 -9.22
CA GLY A 175 11.84 -0.35 -9.36
C GLY A 175 11.12 0.36 -10.52
N LYS A 176 11.04 -0.29 -11.69
CA LYS A 176 10.36 0.28 -12.87
C LYS A 176 8.85 0.41 -12.63
N ARG A 177 8.24 -0.61 -12.00
CA ARG A 177 6.81 -0.65 -11.71
C ARG A 177 6.42 0.35 -10.62
N MET A 178 7.28 0.48 -9.60
CA MET A 178 7.17 1.52 -8.57
C MET A 178 7.23 2.92 -9.16
N GLY A 179 8.20 3.17 -10.05
CA GLY A 179 8.27 4.43 -10.78
C GLY A 179 7.02 4.71 -11.61
N LEU A 180 6.42 3.68 -12.23
CA LEU A 180 5.21 3.84 -13.05
C LEU A 180 4.00 4.29 -12.22
N TRP A 181 3.68 3.59 -11.12
CA TRP A 181 2.53 4.00 -10.31
C TRP A 181 2.77 5.30 -9.55
N LEU A 182 4.01 5.60 -9.15
CA LEU A 182 4.37 6.88 -8.54
C LEU A 182 4.22 8.04 -9.52
N SER A 183 4.51 7.82 -10.81
CA SER A 183 4.39 8.83 -11.87
C SER A 183 2.93 9.28 -12.09
N CYS A 184 1.95 8.48 -11.71
CA CYS A 184 0.53 8.83 -11.81
C CYS A 184 0.13 10.01 -10.92
N ASN A 185 0.96 10.41 -9.95
CA ASN A 185 0.74 11.62 -9.16
C ASN A 185 0.67 12.88 -10.02
N GLY A 186 1.47 12.96 -11.09
CA GLY A 186 1.42 14.09 -12.02
C GLY A 186 0.07 14.17 -12.76
N VAL A 187 -0.46 13.00 -13.14
CA VAL A 187 -1.78 12.89 -13.78
C VAL A 187 -2.89 13.30 -12.80
N ALA A 188 -2.80 12.87 -11.54
CA ALA A 188 -3.73 13.28 -10.48
C ALA A 188 -3.81 14.81 -10.36
N LEU A 189 -2.66 15.50 -10.37
CA LEU A 189 -2.62 16.96 -10.27
C LEU A 189 -3.31 17.64 -11.45
N ILE A 190 -3.10 17.14 -12.67
CA ILE A 190 -3.77 17.66 -13.88
C ILE A 190 -5.29 17.46 -13.77
N LEU A 191 -5.73 16.28 -13.38
CA LEU A 191 -7.16 15.99 -13.21
C LEU A 191 -7.79 16.88 -12.13
N MET A 192 -7.11 17.05 -11.00
CA MET A 192 -7.56 17.91 -9.91
C MET A 192 -7.62 19.38 -10.33
N ALA A 193 -6.70 19.86 -11.16
CA ALA A 193 -6.76 21.22 -11.72
C ALA A 193 -7.98 21.41 -12.62
N VAL A 194 -8.28 20.44 -13.49
CA VAL A 194 -9.47 20.48 -14.38
C VAL A 194 -10.76 20.43 -13.57
N ILE A 195 -10.85 19.53 -12.58
CA ILE A 195 -12.00 19.43 -11.67
C ILE A 195 -12.15 20.73 -10.88
N GLY A 196 -11.06 21.28 -10.33
CA GLY A 196 -11.06 22.54 -9.60
C GLY A 196 -11.55 23.71 -10.46
N TYR A 197 -11.10 23.80 -11.72
CA TYR A 197 -11.59 24.79 -12.68
C TYR A 197 -13.09 24.62 -12.95
N GLY A 198 -13.55 23.39 -13.21
CA GLY A 198 -14.97 23.10 -13.44
C GLY A 198 -15.86 23.48 -12.25
N LEU A 199 -15.42 23.19 -11.02
CA LEU A 199 -16.15 23.57 -9.81
C LEU A 199 -16.11 25.06 -9.50
N SER A 200 -15.07 25.78 -9.95
CA SER A 200 -15.00 27.25 -9.78
C SER A 200 -16.09 28.00 -10.56
N ALA A 201 -16.66 27.38 -11.60
CA ALA A 201 -17.75 27.94 -12.39
C ALA A 201 -19.14 27.67 -11.77
N VAL A 202 -19.23 26.89 -10.69
CA VAL A 202 -20.50 26.56 -10.04
C VAL A 202 -20.85 27.64 -9.01
N THR A 203 -21.75 28.55 -9.38
CA THR A 203 -22.21 29.65 -8.52
C THR A 203 -23.60 29.43 -7.90
N ASP A 204 -24.47 28.63 -8.51
CA ASP A 204 -25.87 28.44 -8.11
C ASP A 204 -26.19 27.02 -7.59
N SER A 205 -25.30 26.43 -6.78
CA SER A 205 -25.54 25.12 -6.17
C SER A 205 -25.98 25.21 -4.71
N ALA A 206 -26.88 24.31 -4.30
CA ALA A 206 -27.32 24.18 -2.90
C ALA A 206 -26.19 23.74 -1.93
N LEU A 207 -25.07 23.25 -2.48
CA LEU A 207 -23.88 22.83 -1.75
C LEU A 207 -22.70 23.70 -2.21
N ALA A 208 -21.85 24.12 -1.28
CA ALA A 208 -20.61 24.80 -1.60
C ALA A 208 -19.69 23.94 -2.47
N ALA A 209 -18.95 24.56 -3.40
CA ALA A 209 -18.10 23.86 -4.36
C ALA A 209 -17.11 22.88 -3.69
N TRP A 210 -16.48 23.27 -2.57
CA TRP A 210 -15.57 22.39 -1.85
C TRP A 210 -16.24 21.13 -1.29
N ARG A 211 -17.52 21.20 -0.87
CA ARG A 211 -18.28 20.03 -0.40
C ARG A 211 -18.55 19.06 -1.54
N ILE A 212 -18.87 19.58 -2.73
CA ILE A 212 -19.07 18.78 -3.94
C ILE A 212 -17.76 18.07 -4.30
N LEU A 213 -16.62 18.77 -4.20
CA LEU A 213 -15.29 18.19 -4.46
C LEU A 213 -15.00 16.98 -3.56
N PHE A 214 -15.19 17.13 -2.24
CA PHE A 214 -14.98 16.03 -1.28
C PHE A 214 -15.97 14.88 -1.49
N LEU A 215 -17.22 15.16 -1.85
CA LEU A 215 -18.21 14.11 -2.15
C LEU A 215 -17.83 13.30 -3.39
N ILE A 216 -17.46 13.98 -4.49
CA ILE A 216 -17.09 13.29 -5.74
C ILE A 216 -15.88 12.40 -5.51
N LEU A 217 -14.83 12.93 -4.87
CA LEU A 217 -13.62 12.16 -4.61
C LEU A 217 -13.86 11.04 -3.59
N GLY A 218 -14.60 11.30 -2.52
CA GLY A 218 -14.96 10.28 -1.53
C GLY A 218 -15.77 9.14 -2.13
N LEU A 219 -16.74 9.45 -3.00
CA LEU A 219 -17.58 8.45 -3.65
C LEU A 219 -16.80 7.61 -4.67
N ILE A 220 -15.96 8.25 -5.50
CA ILE A 220 -15.06 7.53 -6.41
C ILE A 220 -14.11 6.61 -5.63
N THR A 221 -13.56 7.09 -4.51
CA THR A 221 -12.66 6.32 -3.65
C THR A 221 -13.39 5.14 -3.01
N ALA A 222 -14.59 5.35 -2.47
CA ALA A 222 -15.40 4.30 -1.85
C ALA A 222 -15.81 3.21 -2.85
N ILE A 223 -16.23 3.60 -4.07
CA ILE A 223 -16.52 2.66 -5.15
C ILE A 223 -15.26 1.88 -5.53
N THR A 224 -14.13 2.56 -5.65
CA THR A 224 -12.84 1.94 -5.95
C THR A 224 -12.45 0.95 -4.86
N GLY A 225 -12.62 1.28 -3.57
CA GLY A 225 -12.39 0.38 -2.44
C GLY A 225 -13.31 -0.84 -2.46
N GLY A 226 -14.60 -0.65 -2.77
CA GLY A 226 -15.56 -1.75 -2.96
C GLY A 226 -15.19 -2.68 -4.11
N PHE A 227 -14.73 -2.12 -5.23
CA PHE A 227 -14.21 -2.91 -6.36
C PHE A 227 -12.93 -3.66 -5.97
N TYR A 228 -12.03 -3.01 -5.22
CA TYR A 228 -10.77 -3.59 -4.77
C TYR A 228 -10.99 -4.79 -3.83
N LEU A 229 -12.00 -4.71 -2.94
CA LEU A 229 -12.43 -5.81 -2.07
C LEU A 229 -12.85 -7.07 -2.85
N TRP A 230 -13.43 -6.90 -4.04
CA TRP A 230 -13.91 -8.03 -4.84
C TRP A 230 -12.88 -8.52 -5.87
N TYR A 231 -12.09 -7.61 -6.43
CA TYR A 231 -11.23 -7.88 -7.58
C TYR A 231 -9.81 -8.30 -7.21
N LEU A 232 -9.22 -7.77 -6.13
CA LEU A 232 -7.82 -8.04 -5.81
C LEU A 232 -7.67 -9.40 -5.10
N PRO A 233 -6.92 -10.37 -5.66
CA PRO A 233 -6.63 -11.61 -4.96
C PRO A 233 -5.54 -11.42 -3.90
N ASP A 234 -5.76 -11.96 -2.70
CA ASP A 234 -4.82 -11.89 -1.57
C ASP A 234 -3.46 -12.57 -1.85
N ASN A 235 -3.41 -13.51 -2.80
CA ASN A 235 -2.21 -14.26 -3.15
C ASN A 235 -2.28 -14.73 -4.61
N GLN A 236 -1.12 -14.97 -5.22
CA GLN A 236 -0.96 -15.51 -6.59
C GLN A 236 -1.72 -16.84 -6.77
N ALA A 237 -1.75 -17.67 -5.72
CA ALA A 237 -2.53 -18.91 -5.67
C ALA A 237 -4.05 -18.68 -5.86
N ASN A 238 -4.56 -17.59 -5.28
CA ASN A 238 -5.99 -17.22 -5.30
C ASN A 238 -6.36 -16.31 -6.49
N ALA A 239 -5.43 -16.04 -7.39
CA ALA A 239 -5.66 -15.18 -8.53
C ALA A 239 -6.66 -15.79 -9.52
N LYS A 240 -7.91 -15.34 -9.49
CA LYS A 240 -8.99 -15.82 -10.38
C LYS A 240 -8.75 -15.51 -11.86
N PHE A 241 -7.83 -14.57 -12.15
CA PHE A 241 -7.52 -14.16 -13.52
C PHE A 241 -6.43 -15.00 -14.20
N LEU A 242 -5.73 -15.85 -13.46
CA LEU A 242 -4.69 -16.74 -13.96
C LEU A 242 -5.21 -18.17 -14.06
N ASN A 243 -4.89 -18.84 -15.17
CA ASN A 243 -5.09 -20.28 -15.32
C ASN A 243 -4.11 -21.04 -14.42
N GLU A 244 -4.39 -22.31 -14.10
CA GLU A 244 -3.52 -23.11 -13.22
C GLU A 244 -2.06 -23.14 -13.69
N ARG A 245 -1.81 -23.34 -15.00
CA ARG A 245 -0.48 -23.24 -15.62
C ARG A 245 0.17 -21.86 -15.39
N GLU A 246 -0.58 -20.78 -15.58
CA GLU A 246 -0.05 -19.42 -15.43
C GLU A 246 0.24 -19.07 -13.96
N LYS A 247 -0.54 -19.60 -13.01
CA LYS A 247 -0.27 -19.45 -11.57
C LYS A 247 1.06 -20.10 -11.18
N LEU A 248 1.31 -21.30 -11.71
CA LEU A 248 2.54 -22.03 -11.46
C LEU A 248 3.76 -21.27 -12.00
N VAL A 249 3.67 -20.72 -13.21
CA VAL A 249 4.72 -19.84 -13.79
C VAL A 249 4.92 -18.59 -12.93
N ALA A 250 3.85 -17.96 -12.45
CA ALA A 250 3.94 -16.75 -11.62
C ALA A 250 4.56 -17.01 -10.23
N ILE A 251 4.35 -18.19 -9.65
CA ILE A 251 4.96 -18.59 -8.38
C ILE A 251 6.45 -18.90 -8.59
N GLU A 252 6.78 -19.68 -9.61
CA GLU A 252 8.17 -20.05 -9.91
C GLU A 252 9.01 -18.82 -10.30
N HIS A 253 8.42 -17.83 -10.97
CA HIS A 253 9.07 -16.54 -11.28
C HIS A 253 9.70 -15.88 -10.05
N ILE A 254 9.04 -15.97 -8.90
CA ILE A 254 9.42 -15.21 -7.69
C ILE A 254 10.20 -16.09 -6.71
N ARG A 255 10.34 -17.39 -7.01
CA ARG A 255 11.09 -18.36 -6.20
C ARG A 255 12.55 -17.96 -6.01
N ASP A 256 13.17 -17.42 -7.06
CA ASP A 256 14.56 -16.93 -7.02
C ASP A 256 14.71 -15.60 -6.26
N ASN A 257 13.61 -14.95 -5.88
CA ASN A 257 13.67 -13.60 -5.39
C ASN A 257 14.28 -13.51 -3.97
N PHE A 258 14.46 -14.64 -3.25
CA PHE A 258 15.08 -14.78 -1.90
C PHE A 258 14.86 -13.56 -0.97
N GLN A 259 13.74 -12.86 -1.12
CA GLN A 259 13.27 -11.84 -0.22
C GLN A 259 12.75 -12.67 0.93
N GLY A 260 13.69 -13.10 1.78
CA GLY A 260 13.43 -13.97 2.89
C GLY A 260 12.18 -13.46 3.58
N ILE A 261 11.28 -14.38 3.93
CA ILE A 261 10.24 -14.16 4.92
C ILE A 261 10.91 -13.31 6.00
N GLY A 262 10.65 -11.99 5.96
CA GLY A 262 11.49 -11.03 6.64
C GLY A 262 11.56 -11.49 8.08
N ASN A 263 12.75 -11.88 8.54
CA ASN A 263 12.84 -12.50 9.85
C ASN A 263 12.33 -11.44 10.82
N GLN A 264 11.13 -11.62 11.38
CA GLN A 264 10.47 -10.59 12.20
C GLN A 264 11.15 -10.43 13.57
N VAL A 265 12.32 -11.04 13.74
CA VAL A 265 13.18 -10.91 14.89
C VAL A 265 13.89 -9.57 14.81
N TRP A 266 13.45 -8.63 15.65
CA TRP A 266 14.10 -7.35 15.85
C TRP A 266 15.55 -7.54 16.30
N LYS A 267 16.51 -7.01 15.54
CA LYS A 267 17.94 -7.08 15.85
C LYS A 267 18.43 -5.71 16.30
N TRP A 268 18.70 -5.58 17.60
CA TRP A 268 19.22 -4.34 18.20
C TRP A 268 20.57 -3.90 17.63
N ASP A 269 21.38 -4.85 17.15
CA ASP A 269 22.68 -4.54 16.55
C ASP A 269 22.52 -3.73 15.25
N GLN A 270 21.56 -4.10 14.40
CA GLN A 270 21.26 -3.38 13.15
C GLN A 270 20.67 -1.99 13.40
N PHE A 271 19.92 -1.84 14.50
CA PHE A 271 19.41 -0.53 14.92
C PHE A 271 20.56 0.43 15.25
N TRP A 272 21.52 0.00 16.08
CA TRP A 272 22.67 0.84 16.43
C TRP A 272 23.63 1.07 15.27
N GLU A 273 23.77 0.11 14.37
CA GLU A 273 24.54 0.27 13.13
C GLU A 273 23.93 1.34 12.22
N SER A 274 22.60 1.34 12.05
CA SER A 274 21.87 2.33 11.24
C SER A 274 22.02 3.76 11.77
N PHE A 275 22.07 3.93 13.11
CA PHE A 275 22.31 5.23 13.77
C PHE A 275 23.76 5.73 13.65
N ARG A 276 24.71 4.85 13.36
CA ARG A 276 26.12 5.22 13.17
C ARG A 276 26.49 5.42 11.71
N ASP A 277 25.65 5.00 10.77
CA ASP A 277 25.90 5.19 9.33
C ASP A 277 25.65 6.66 8.93
N PRO A 278 26.68 7.41 8.48
CA PRO A 278 26.51 8.77 7.97
C PRO A 278 25.57 8.85 6.76
N ARG A 279 25.43 7.77 5.97
CA ARG A 279 24.52 7.72 4.82
C ARG A 279 23.07 7.85 5.25
N THR A 280 22.68 7.27 6.39
CA THR A 280 21.33 7.41 6.94
C THR A 280 20.98 8.88 7.16
N TYR A 281 21.90 9.66 7.73
CA TYR A 281 21.67 11.09 7.97
C TYR A 281 21.63 11.89 6.66
N LEU A 282 22.40 11.52 5.64
CA LEU A 282 22.31 12.14 4.32
C LEU A 282 20.95 11.87 3.66
N TYR A 283 20.40 10.65 3.80
CA TYR A 283 19.05 10.35 3.33
C TYR A 283 17.98 11.12 4.10
N VAL A 284 18.09 11.21 5.43
CA VAL A 284 17.16 12.02 6.25
C VAL A 284 17.21 13.49 5.84
N LEU A 285 18.41 14.06 5.67
CA LEU A 285 18.59 15.44 5.24
C LEU A 285 18.01 15.66 3.84
N TYR A 286 18.29 14.76 2.90
CA TYR A 286 17.71 14.80 1.57
C TYR A 286 16.18 14.77 1.61
N SER A 287 15.58 13.85 2.37
CA SER A 287 14.13 13.75 2.53
C SER A 287 13.53 14.98 3.20
N LEU A 288 14.19 15.57 4.21
CA LEU A 288 13.74 16.81 4.83
C LEU A 288 13.76 17.96 3.84
N LEU A 289 14.89 18.18 3.14
CA LEU A 289 15.03 19.25 2.15
C LEU A 289 14.01 19.11 1.01
N MET A 290 13.70 17.89 0.59
CA MET A 290 12.72 17.64 -0.46
C MET A 290 11.28 17.91 -0.02
N ASN A 291 10.96 17.78 1.28
CA ASN A 291 9.59 17.94 1.79
C ASN A 291 9.30 19.31 2.41
N ILE A 292 10.30 20.15 2.69
CA ILE A 292 10.10 21.55 3.12
C ILE A 292 9.18 22.33 2.18
N PRO A 293 9.28 22.23 0.84
CA PRO A 293 8.38 22.96 -0.07
C PRO A 293 6.95 22.41 -0.12
N ASN A 294 6.71 21.19 0.37
CA ASN A 294 5.40 20.52 0.31
C ASN A 294 4.51 20.83 1.52
N GLY A 295 5.02 21.54 2.52
CA GLY A 295 4.32 21.91 3.76
C GLY A 295 3.79 23.34 3.76
#